data_AF-A0A645C2F2-F1
#
_entry.id   AF-A0A645C2F2-F1
#
_cell.length_a   1.000
_cell.length_b   1.000
_cell.length_c   1.000
_cell.angle_alpha   90.00
_cell.angle_beta   90.00
_cell.angle_gamma   90.00
#
_symmetry.space_group_name_H-M   'P 1'
#
loop_
_entity.id
_entity.type
_entity.pdbx_description
1 polymer ?
#
loop_
_entity_poly.entity_id
_entity_poly.type
_entity_poly.pdbx_seq_one_letter_code
_entity_poly.pdbx_strand_id
1 'polypeptide(L)'
;MTPSIGKLVCETVINNINCKLKREFINKRREVYRFNNLSNEERNKLIKMNKSYGNVICYCQNITEGEIIDAIRRPLGARTIEGIKRRTGATFGTCKGAECFSKIVTILARETGKKLTEIVKDSKNSRVIISRIKEF
;
A
#
# COMPACT_ATOMS: atom_id res chain seq x y z
N MET A 1 -15.53 17.71 -7.37
CA MET A 1 -14.57 18.80 -7.62
C MET A 1 -13.44 18.38 -8.57
N THR A 2 -12.81 17.23 -8.36
CA THR A 2 -11.60 16.81 -9.12
C THR A 2 -11.78 16.50 -10.61
N PRO A 3 -12.90 15.92 -11.11
CA PRO A 3 -13.03 15.57 -12.53
C PRO A 3 -13.11 16.77 -13.49
N SER A 4 -13.82 17.83 -13.09
CA SER A 4 -14.03 19.01 -13.94
C SER A 4 -12.74 19.82 -14.11
N ILE A 5 -11.95 19.94 -13.04
CA ILE A 5 -10.62 20.57 -13.10
C ILE A 5 -9.70 19.77 -14.03
N GLY A 6 -9.73 18.44 -13.97
CA GLY A 6 -8.96 17.59 -14.88
C GLY A 6 -9.30 17.84 -16.35
N LYS A 7 -10.59 17.98 -16.69
CA LYS A 7 -11.02 18.31 -18.07
C LYS A 7 -10.53 19.70 -18.50
N LEU A 8 -10.72 20.70 -17.65
CA LEU A 8 -10.29 22.08 -17.93
C LEU A 8 -8.78 22.15 -18.20
N VAL A 9 -7.98 21.44 -17.41
CA VAL A 9 -6.52 21.38 -17.60
C VAL A 9 -6.17 20.70 -18.93
N CYS A 10 -6.82 19.59 -19.27
CA CYS A 10 -6.61 18.93 -20.57
C CYS A 10 -6.93 19.84 -21.75
N GLU A 11 -8.07 20.54 -21.72
CA GLU A 11 -8.48 21.49 -22.76
C GLU A 11 -7.46 22.63 -22.90
N THR A 12 -7.01 23.17 -21.77
CA THR A 12 -5.98 24.23 -21.74
C THR A 12 -4.67 23.75 -22.37
N VAL A 13 -4.23 22.53 -22.07
CA VAL A 13 -2.98 21.96 -22.63
C VAL A 13 -3.10 21.72 -24.13
N ILE A 14 -4.23 21.18 -24.61
CA ILE A 14 -4.46 20.92 -26.04
C ILE A 14 -4.46 22.24 -26.85
N ASN A 15 -5.02 23.30 -26.29
CA ASN A 15 -5.08 24.60 -26.98
C ASN A 15 -3.72 25.31 -27.05
N ASN A 16 -2.82 25.06 -26.09
CA ASN A 16 -1.53 25.75 -26.00
C ASN A 16 -0.34 24.95 -26.54
N ILE A 17 -0.49 23.64 -26.77
CA ILE A 17 0.60 22.76 -27.21
C ILE A 17 0.09 21.91 -28.39
N ASN A 18 0.92 21.71 -29.42
CA ASN A 18 0.60 20.86 -30.57
C ASN A 18 0.61 19.36 -30.18
N CYS A 19 -0.45 18.92 -29.52
CA CYS A 19 -0.63 17.56 -29.02
C CYS A 19 -1.52 16.74 -29.96
N LYS A 20 -1.25 15.44 -30.11
CA LYS A 20 -2.17 14.48 -30.75
C LYS A 20 -2.64 13.44 -29.76
N LEU A 21 -3.92 13.07 -29.85
CA LEU A 21 -4.49 11.99 -29.05
C LEU A 21 -3.78 10.66 -29.33
N LYS A 22 -3.23 10.04 -28.29
CA LYS A 22 -2.67 8.69 -28.36
C LYS A 22 -3.82 7.68 -28.45
N ARG A 23 -3.91 6.96 -29.58
CA ARG A 23 -4.96 5.96 -29.83
C ARG A 23 -4.93 4.81 -28.80
N GLU A 24 -3.74 4.38 -28.40
CA GLU A 24 -3.53 3.28 -27.46
C GLU A 24 -3.18 3.80 -26.05
N PHE A 25 -4.13 4.50 -25.43
CA PHE A 25 -3.98 4.94 -24.04
C PHE A 25 -4.52 3.89 -23.07
N ILE A 26 -3.64 3.36 -22.22
CA ILE A 26 -4.02 2.40 -21.17
C ILE A 26 -4.59 3.19 -19.99
N ASN A 27 -5.92 3.29 -19.90
CA ASN A 27 -6.63 3.97 -18.81
C ASN A 27 -7.04 3.05 -17.65
N LYS A 28 -6.39 1.89 -17.51
CA LYS A 28 -6.75 0.92 -16.47
C LYS A 28 -5.74 0.93 -15.35
N ARG A 29 -6.23 1.06 -14.12
CA ARG A 29 -5.45 0.80 -12.92
C ARG A 29 -5.38 -0.71 -12.71
N ARG A 30 -4.19 -1.21 -12.33
CA ARG A 30 -4.04 -2.60 -11.89
C ARG A 30 -5.06 -2.92 -10.78
N GLU A 31 -5.74 -4.04 -10.93
CA GLU A 31 -6.66 -4.55 -9.92
C GLU A 31 -5.92 -4.95 -8.65
N VAL A 32 -6.55 -4.71 -7.50
CA VAL A 32 -5.99 -5.02 -6.19
C VAL A 32 -7.03 -5.83 -5.44
N TYR A 33 -6.63 -7.00 -4.97
CA TYR A 33 -7.48 -7.82 -4.11
C TYR A 33 -7.68 -7.09 -2.78
N ARG A 34 -8.94 -6.84 -2.41
CA ARG A 34 -9.33 -6.38 -1.09
C ARG A 34 -10.02 -7.52 -0.38
N PHE A 35 -9.37 -8.11 0.62
CA PHE A 35 -9.86 -9.34 1.25
C PHE A 35 -11.28 -9.19 1.80
N ASN A 36 -11.63 -8.01 2.31
CA ASN A 36 -12.96 -7.67 2.80
C ASN A 36 -14.07 -7.70 1.76
N ASN A 37 -13.73 -7.42 0.51
CA ASN A 37 -14.72 -7.30 -0.55
C ASN A 37 -14.99 -8.64 -1.24
N LEU A 38 -14.22 -9.68 -0.91
CA LEU A 38 -14.34 -11.00 -1.53
C LEU A 38 -15.33 -11.89 -0.76
N SER A 39 -16.01 -12.77 -1.50
CA SER A 39 -16.79 -13.86 -0.93
C SER A 39 -15.91 -14.92 -0.26
N ASN A 40 -16.48 -15.77 0.59
CA ASN A 40 -15.72 -16.83 1.26
C ASN A 40 -15.10 -17.84 0.28
N GLU A 41 -15.76 -18.12 -0.84
CA GLU A 41 -15.21 -18.98 -1.89
C GLU A 41 -13.99 -18.36 -2.57
N GLU A 42 -14.06 -17.07 -2.91
CA GLU A 42 -12.96 -16.33 -3.51
C GLU A 42 -11.79 -16.17 -2.54
N ARG A 43 -12.08 -15.90 -1.26
CA ARG A 43 -11.06 -15.88 -0.20
C ARG A 43 -10.33 -17.22 -0.12
N ASN A 44 -11.07 -18.33 -0.09
CA ASN A 44 -10.47 -19.66 -0.05
C ASN A 44 -9.62 -19.96 -1.28
N LYS A 45 -10.06 -19.56 -2.48
CA LYS A 45 -9.24 -19.67 -3.70
C LYS A 45 -7.97 -18.84 -3.61
N LEU A 46 -8.07 -17.59 -3.15
CA LEU A 46 -6.93 -16.69 -3.00
C LEU A 46 -5.92 -17.19 -1.97
N ILE A 47 -6.39 -17.73 -0.83
CA ILE A 47 -5.55 -18.33 0.21
C ILE A 47 -4.83 -19.59 -0.32
N LYS A 48 -5.52 -20.41 -1.14
CA LYS A 48 -4.90 -21.58 -1.79
C LYS A 48 -3.77 -21.16 -2.75
N MET A 49 -3.96 -20.09 -3.51
CA MET A 49 -2.93 -19.56 -4.43
C MET A 49 -1.78 -18.90 -3.68
N ASN A 50 -2.08 -18.14 -2.63
CA ASN A 50 -1.08 -17.46 -1.81
C ASN A 50 -1.50 -17.47 -0.34
N LYS A 51 -0.82 -18.31 0.44
CA LYS A 51 -1.09 -18.52 1.87
C LYS A 51 -1.02 -17.25 2.72
N SER A 52 -0.27 -16.22 2.28
CA SER A 52 -0.19 -14.94 3.01
C SER A 52 -1.52 -14.20 3.10
N TYR A 53 -2.47 -14.45 2.20
CA TYR A 53 -3.83 -13.93 2.31
C TYR A 53 -4.66 -14.62 3.40
N GLY A 54 -4.19 -15.73 3.97
CA GLY A 54 -4.83 -16.38 5.12
C GLY A 54 -4.41 -15.79 6.47
N ASN A 55 -3.33 -15.00 6.50
CA ASN A 55 -2.82 -14.41 7.72
C ASN A 55 -3.33 -12.97 7.89
N VAL A 56 -4.28 -12.76 8.81
CA VAL A 56 -4.83 -11.42 9.10
C VAL A 56 -3.88 -10.65 10.01
N ILE A 57 -3.35 -9.52 9.52
CA ILE A 57 -2.42 -8.67 10.26
C ILE A 57 -3.13 -7.54 10.99
N CYS A 58 -4.18 -6.96 10.39
CA CYS A 58 -5.00 -5.92 11.01
C CYS A 58 -6.43 -6.41 11.17
N TYR A 59 -6.84 -6.76 12.38
CA TYR A 59 -8.19 -7.24 12.67
C TYR A 59 -9.25 -6.14 12.51
N CYS A 60 -8.99 -4.92 12.98
CA CYS A 60 -9.96 -3.82 12.89
C CYS A 60 -10.35 -3.44 11.46
N GLN A 61 -9.49 -3.73 10.49
CA GLN A 61 -9.71 -3.44 9.08
C GLN A 61 -9.70 -4.71 8.23
N ASN A 62 -9.61 -5.89 8.86
CA ASN A 62 -9.50 -7.20 8.21
C ASN A 62 -8.50 -7.22 7.02
N ILE A 63 -7.31 -6.67 7.26
CA ILE A 63 -6.23 -6.62 6.24
C ILE A 63 -5.27 -7.77 6.47
N THR A 64 -4.98 -8.50 5.39
CA THR A 64 -4.11 -9.67 5.35
C THR A 64 -2.64 -9.30 5.11
N GLU A 65 -1.73 -10.22 5.46
CA GLU A 65 -0.31 -10.10 5.13
C GLU A 65 -0.10 -10.02 3.61
N GLY A 66 -0.87 -10.80 2.84
CA GLY A 66 -0.85 -10.79 1.38
C GLY A 66 -1.15 -9.41 0.78
N GLU A 67 -2.13 -8.68 1.31
CA GLU A 67 -2.43 -7.31 0.88
C GLU A 67 -1.30 -6.33 1.19
N ILE A 68 -0.63 -6.49 2.34
CA ILE A 68 0.52 -5.66 2.72
C ILE A 68 1.70 -5.94 1.78
N ILE A 69 2.00 -7.22 1.51
CA ILE A 69 3.05 -7.63 0.59
C ILE A 69 2.77 -7.10 -0.81
N ASP A 70 1.55 -7.26 -1.33
CA ASP A 70 1.17 -6.73 -2.64
C ASP A 70 1.33 -5.20 -2.72
N ALA A 71 0.93 -4.50 -1.65
CA ALA A 71 1.10 -3.05 -1.57
C ALA A 71 2.56 -2.60 -1.64
N ILE A 72 3.50 -3.42 -1.12
CA ILE A 72 4.95 -3.19 -1.16
C ILE A 72 5.55 -3.55 -2.53
N ARG A 73 5.16 -4.68 -3.12
CA ARG A 73 5.77 -5.23 -4.34
C ARG A 73 5.26 -4.62 -5.65
N ARG A 74 4.09 -4.00 -5.66
CA ARG A 74 3.54 -3.36 -6.88
C ARG A 74 4.42 -2.19 -7.38
N PRO A 75 4.28 -1.78 -8.66
CA PRO A 75 5.00 -0.62 -9.19
C PRO A 75 4.78 0.64 -8.32
N LEU A 76 5.86 1.33 -8.01
CA LEU A 76 5.87 2.44 -7.03
C LEU A 76 5.20 2.02 -5.71
N GLY A 77 5.54 0.84 -5.21
CA GLY A 77 4.95 0.24 -4.02
C GLY A 77 5.27 0.98 -2.72
N ALA A 78 4.66 0.54 -1.62
CA ALA A 78 4.88 1.14 -0.31
C ALA A 78 6.36 1.01 0.12
N ARG A 79 6.93 2.09 0.66
CA ARG A 79 8.29 2.13 1.21
C ARG A 79 8.35 2.67 2.64
N THR A 80 7.20 3.07 3.17
CA THR A 80 7.02 3.69 4.48
C THR A 80 5.75 3.13 5.11
N ILE A 81 5.61 3.25 6.44
CA ILE A 81 4.42 2.77 7.14
C ILE A 81 3.17 3.53 6.67
N GLU A 82 3.27 4.85 6.50
CA GLU A 82 2.17 5.66 5.98
C GLU A 82 1.85 5.29 4.51
N GLY A 83 2.87 4.88 3.74
CA GLY A 83 2.69 4.32 2.41
C GLY A 83 1.87 3.02 2.41
N ILE A 84 2.05 2.15 3.41
CA ILE A 84 1.22 0.94 3.56
C ILE A 84 -0.19 1.34 3.96
N LYS A 85 -0.32 2.19 4.99
CA LYS A 85 -1.60 2.70 5.51
C LYS A 85 -2.47 3.32 4.42
N ARG A 86 -1.92 4.18 3.55
CA ARG A 86 -2.65 4.81 2.43
C ARG A 86 -3.09 3.80 1.35
N ARG A 87 -2.40 2.66 1.23
CA ARG A 87 -2.62 1.68 0.17
C ARG A 87 -3.54 0.54 0.58
N THR A 88 -3.49 0.12 1.83
CA THR A 88 -4.27 -1.01 2.37
C THR A 88 -5.32 -0.59 3.40
N GLY A 89 -5.17 0.55 4.07
CA GLY A 89 -6.01 0.96 5.20
C GLY A 89 -5.60 0.33 6.54
N ALA A 90 -4.56 -0.52 6.57
CA ALA A 90 -4.02 -1.01 7.83
C ALA A 90 -3.57 0.16 8.71
N THR A 91 -3.72 0.05 10.04
CA THR A 91 -3.50 1.10 11.05
C THR A 91 -4.53 2.25 11.09
N PHE A 92 -5.53 2.29 10.18
CA PHE A 92 -6.54 3.36 10.17
C PHE A 92 -7.78 3.08 11.04
N GLY A 93 -7.96 1.83 11.48
CA GLY A 93 -9.10 1.39 12.27
C GLY A 93 -9.18 2.02 13.67
N THR A 94 -10.12 1.53 14.48
CA THR A 94 -10.35 2.02 15.86
C THR A 94 -9.10 1.92 16.73
N CYS A 95 -8.31 0.86 16.59
CA CYS A 95 -7.07 0.67 17.35
C CYS A 95 -5.91 1.58 16.92
N LYS A 96 -6.04 2.34 15.83
CA LYS A 96 -5.01 3.26 15.30
C LYS A 96 -3.60 2.65 15.14
N GLY A 97 -3.54 1.35 14.91
CA GLY A 97 -2.27 0.63 14.70
C GLY A 97 -1.64 0.05 15.96
N ALA A 98 -2.25 0.19 17.15
CA ALA A 98 -1.67 -0.29 18.41
C ALA A 98 -1.17 -1.75 18.35
N GLU A 99 -1.86 -2.62 17.62
CA GLU A 99 -1.52 -4.04 17.51
C GLU A 99 -0.75 -4.41 16.22
N CYS A 100 -1.23 -3.93 15.07
CA CYS A 100 -0.70 -4.36 13.77
C CYS A 100 0.60 -3.63 13.36
N PHE A 101 0.94 -2.52 14.01
CA PHE A 101 2.04 -1.65 13.56
C PHE A 101 3.40 -2.36 13.61
N SER A 102 3.74 -3.05 14.69
CA SER A 102 5.01 -3.80 14.80
C SER A 102 5.13 -4.90 13.75
N LYS A 103 4.05 -5.65 13.51
CA LYS A 103 3.98 -6.68 12.45
C LYS A 103 4.21 -6.07 11.07
N ILE A 104 3.59 -4.92 10.78
CA ILE A 104 3.76 -4.19 9.51
C ILE A 104 5.21 -3.72 9.32
N VAL A 105 5.85 -3.20 10.36
CA VAL A 105 7.27 -2.80 10.33
C VAL A 105 8.15 -3.99 9.95
N THR A 106 7.94 -5.15 10.57
CA THR A 106 8.68 -6.38 10.28
C THR A 106 8.46 -6.87 8.85
N ILE A 107 7.21 -6.88 8.37
CA ILE A 107 6.88 -7.24 6.98
C ILE A 107 7.58 -6.27 6.02
N LEU A 108 7.49 -4.96 6.26
CA LEU A 108 8.12 -3.96 5.40
C LEU A 108 9.65 -4.12 5.34
N ALA A 109 10.30 -4.35 6.48
CA ALA A 109 11.73 -4.63 6.55
C ALA A 109 12.11 -5.86 5.73
N ARG A 110 11.39 -6.98 5.94
CA ARG A 110 11.60 -8.24 5.22
C ARG A 110 11.43 -8.07 3.72
N GLU A 111 10.35 -7.45 3.27
CA GLU A 111 10.03 -7.29 1.84
C GLU A 111 10.91 -6.25 1.12
N THR A 112 11.54 -5.33 1.85
CA THR A 112 12.45 -4.33 1.28
C THR A 112 13.92 -4.66 1.46
N GLY A 113 14.26 -5.75 2.17
CA GLY A 113 15.63 -6.14 2.48
C GLY A 113 16.34 -5.16 3.41
N LYS A 114 15.59 -4.35 4.18
CA LYS A 114 16.14 -3.33 5.09
C LYS A 114 16.19 -3.82 6.52
N LYS A 115 17.09 -3.24 7.31
CA LYS A 115 17.08 -3.44 8.77
C LYS A 115 15.86 -2.79 9.39
N LEU A 116 15.40 -3.32 10.53
CA LEU A 116 14.29 -2.73 11.29
C LEU A 116 14.51 -1.25 11.66
N THR A 117 15.77 -0.88 11.95
CA THR A 117 16.20 0.50 12.28
C THR A 117 16.18 1.46 11.09
N GLU A 118 16.12 0.94 9.85
CA GLU A 118 16.07 1.74 8.62
C GLU A 118 14.63 2.00 8.15
N ILE A 119 13.64 1.39 8.80
CA ILE A 119 12.23 1.60 8.47
C ILE A 119 11.78 2.97 9.00
N VAL A 120 11.14 3.72 8.10
CA VAL A 120 10.62 5.05 8.38
C VAL A 120 9.09 5.08 8.35
N LYS A 121 8.52 5.99 9.15
CA LYS A 121 7.09 6.21 9.25
C LYS A 121 6.52 6.85 7.96
N ASP A 122 7.05 8.00 7.55
CA ASP A 122 6.59 8.73 6.36
C ASP A 122 7.73 9.43 5.60
N SER A 123 8.62 10.13 6.31
CA SER A 123 9.76 10.88 5.74
C SER A 123 11.12 10.27 6.11
N LYS A 124 12.19 10.68 5.42
CA LYS A 124 13.55 10.14 5.60
C LYS A 124 14.06 10.16 7.05
N ASN A 125 13.69 11.19 7.82
CA ASN A 125 14.16 11.37 9.20
C ASN A 125 13.20 10.77 10.25
N SER A 126 12.13 10.08 9.82
CA SER A 126 11.10 9.54 10.71
C SER A 126 11.31 8.05 11.01
N ARG A 127 12.50 7.68 11.47
CA ARG A 127 12.82 6.28 11.83
C ARG A 127 11.89 5.78 12.94
N VAL A 128 11.33 4.59 12.74
CA VAL A 128 10.40 3.97 13.72
C VAL A 128 11.16 3.42 14.92
N ILE A 129 12.33 2.81 14.66
CA ILE A 129 13.21 2.25 15.68
C ILE A 129 14.56 2.95 15.54
N ILE A 130 15.04 3.56 16.63
CA ILE A 130 16.26 4.38 16.61
C ILE A 130 17.50 3.51 16.60
N SER A 131 17.58 2.54 17.52
CA SER A 131 18.73 1.65 17.70
C SER A 131 18.31 0.37 18.42
N ARG A 132 19.22 -0.61 18.46
CA ARG A 132 19.08 -1.82 19.26
C ARG A 132 19.71 -1.58 20.65
N ILE A 133 19.05 -2.05 21.70
CA ILE A 133 19.60 -1.99 23.06
C ILE A 133 20.84 -2.90 23.11
N LYS A 134 21.96 -2.38 23.62
CA LYS A 134 23.32 -2.99 23.68
C LYS A 134 24.21 -2.84 22.42
N GLU A 135 23.90 -1.92 21.51
CA GLU A 135 24.85 -1.44 20.48
C GLU A 135 25.39 -0.03 20.86
N PHE A 136 25.69 0.18 22.14
CA PHE A 136 26.34 1.38 22.68
C PHE A 136 27.78 1.06 23.06
#